data_AF-A0A1F6K8I3-F1
#
_entry.id   AF-A0A1F6K8I3-F1
#
_cell.length_a   1.000
_cell.length_b   1.000
_cell.length_c   1.000
_cell.angle_alpha   90.00
_cell.angle_beta   90.00
_cell.angle_gamma   90.00
#
_symmetry.space_group_name_H-M   'P 1'
#
loop_
_entity.id
_entity.type
_entity.pdbx_description
1 polymer ?
#
loop_
_entity_poly.entity_id
_entity_poly.type
_entity_poly.pdbx_seq_one_letter_code
_entity_poly.pdbx_strand_id
1 'polypeptide(L)'
;MKPIRQAQGKHFYSHIIELESLFVHIEDLEISDGEKNHLRLLADSTIHHTIIDAILSELNTEDKKNFLHILSCEDHNDIWRFLNTKVDSIEEKIKKVAQDLKKELHEDIKTAKK
;
A
#
# COMPACT_ATOMS: atom_id res chain seq x y z
N MET A 1 11.77 21.12 -22.43
CA MET A 1 10.37 20.90 -22.00
C MET A 1 10.43 20.12 -20.68
N LYS A 2 9.68 20.55 -19.67
CA LYS A 2 9.96 20.31 -18.24
C LYS A 2 10.04 18.82 -17.86
N PRO A 3 10.98 18.39 -17.00
CA PRO A 3 10.89 17.07 -16.37
C PRO A 3 9.67 17.10 -15.45
N ILE A 4 8.67 16.30 -15.78
CA ILE A 4 7.50 16.12 -14.92
C ILE A 4 8.02 15.41 -13.68
N ARG A 5 8.08 16.15 -12.58
CA ARG A 5 8.34 15.65 -11.25
C ARG A 5 7.28 14.58 -10.97
N GLN A 6 7.62 13.29 -11.08
CA GLN A 6 6.88 12.27 -10.38
C GLN A 6 7.14 12.52 -8.89
N ALA A 7 6.14 13.06 -8.20
CA ALA A 7 6.17 13.23 -6.77
C ALA A 7 6.15 11.84 -6.11
N GLN A 8 7.34 11.40 -5.68
CA GLN A 8 7.63 10.65 -4.45
C GLN A 8 6.47 9.76 -3.94
N GLY A 9 6.38 8.55 -4.48
CA GLY A 9 5.49 7.49 -3.99
C GLY A 9 5.20 6.45 -5.07
N LYS A 10 5.69 5.20 -4.91
CA LYS A 10 5.43 4.09 -5.85
C LYS A 10 3.94 3.80 -6.05
N HIS A 11 3.10 4.20 -5.10
CA HIS A 11 1.66 3.92 -5.09
C HIS A 11 0.86 5.18 -4.76
N PHE A 12 -0.36 5.29 -5.31
CA PHE A 12 -1.24 6.46 -5.14
C PHE A 12 -1.63 6.76 -3.68
N TYR A 13 -1.60 5.75 -2.81
CA TYR A 13 -1.91 5.86 -1.37
C TYR A 13 -0.66 6.05 -0.49
N SER A 14 0.54 6.09 -1.06
CA SER A 14 1.79 6.20 -0.29
C SER A 14 1.84 7.41 0.65
N HIS A 15 1.14 8.49 0.32
CA HIS A 15 1.06 9.71 1.11
C HIS A 15 0.15 9.63 2.36
N ILE A 16 -0.72 8.61 2.46
CA ILE A 16 -1.62 8.43 3.61
C ILE A 16 -1.22 7.26 4.52
N ILE A 17 -0.27 6.43 4.10
CA ILE A 17 0.21 5.28 4.87
C ILE A 17 1.61 5.56 5.42
N GLU A 18 1.90 5.07 6.63
CA GLU A 18 3.20 5.22 7.27
C GLU A 18 3.84 3.84 7.50
N LEU A 19 4.78 3.49 6.63
CA LEU A 19 5.51 2.21 6.66
C LEU A 19 6.89 2.30 7.31
N GLU A 20 7.37 3.50 7.63
CA GLU A 20 8.72 3.71 8.16
C GLU A 20 8.99 2.88 9.41
N SER A 21 8.05 2.83 10.35
CA SER A 21 8.20 2.04 11.57
C SER A 21 8.39 0.54 11.27
N LEU A 22 7.74 0.00 10.24
CA LEU A 22 7.90 -1.41 9.86
C LEU A 22 9.33 -1.66 9.34
N PHE A 23 9.84 -0.77 8.50
CA PHE A 23 11.19 -0.89 7.92
C PHE A 23 12.31 -0.71 8.93
N VAL A 24 12.09 0.09 9.98
CA VAL A 24 12.98 0.18 11.14
C VAL A 24 13.07 -1.16 11.86
N HIS A 25 11.94 -1.83 12.12
CA HIS A 25 11.95 -3.12 12.82
C HIS A 25 12.58 -4.25 11.99
N ILE A 26 12.46 -4.20 10.66
CA ILE A 26 13.19 -5.12 9.77
C ILE A 26 14.70 -4.88 9.87
N GLU A 27 15.13 -3.63 10.05
CA GLU A 27 16.56 -3.30 10.20
C GLU A 27 17.15 -3.86 11.50
N ASP A 28 16.33 -3.94 12.56
CA ASP A 28 16.71 -4.50 13.87
C ASP A 28 16.77 -6.03 13.92
N LEU A 29 16.54 -6.72 12.79
CA LEU A 29 16.70 -8.17 12.68
C LEU A 29 18.16 -8.55 12.45
N GLU A 30 18.62 -9.59 13.14
CA GLU A 30 19.97 -10.16 13.00
C GLU A 30 20.05 -11.14 11.80
N ILE A 31 19.57 -10.70 10.64
CA ILE A 31 19.59 -11.44 9.37
C ILE A 31 20.43 -10.67 8.35
N SER A 32 20.74 -11.28 7.20
CA SER A 32 21.53 -10.62 6.17
C SER A 32 20.78 -9.44 5.53
N ASP A 33 21.52 -8.45 5.03
CA ASP A 33 20.95 -7.30 4.33
C ASP A 33 20.12 -7.71 3.10
N GLY A 34 20.51 -8.81 2.44
CA GLY A 34 19.75 -9.39 1.33
C GLY A 34 18.37 -9.88 1.78
N GLU A 35 18.30 -10.57 2.92
CA GLU A 35 17.03 -11.01 3.52
C GLU A 35 16.19 -9.83 4.02
N LYS A 36 16.80 -8.83 4.66
CA LYS A 36 16.10 -7.59 5.05
C LYS A 36 15.47 -6.90 3.85
N ASN A 37 16.21 -6.77 2.76
CA ASN A 37 15.68 -6.17 1.53
C ASN A 37 14.56 -7.02 0.92
N HIS A 38 14.67 -8.35 0.96
CA HIS A 38 13.61 -9.23 0.53
C HIS A 38 12.34 -9.05 1.37
N LEU A 39 12.45 -8.96 2.70
CA LEU A 39 11.33 -8.70 3.60
C LEU A 39 10.68 -7.34 3.35
N ARG A 40 11.48 -6.30 3.06
CA ARG A 40 10.95 -4.98 2.68
C ARG A 40 10.11 -5.04 1.41
N LEU A 41 10.63 -5.70 0.37
CA LEU A 41 9.91 -5.88 -0.89
C LEU A 41 8.64 -6.73 -0.72
N LEU A 42 8.71 -7.78 0.10
CA LEU A 42 7.56 -8.61 0.43
C LEU A 42 6.49 -7.80 1.16
N ALA A 43 6.86 -7.05 2.20
CA ALA A 43 5.94 -6.20 2.95
C ALA A 43 5.27 -5.15 2.05
N ASP A 44 6.05 -4.44 1.23
CA ASP A 44 5.54 -3.44 0.27
C ASP A 44 4.52 -4.06 -0.70
N SER A 45 4.85 -5.21 -1.28
CA SER A 45 3.97 -5.96 -2.19
C SER A 45 2.69 -6.46 -1.52
N THR A 46 2.82 -7.02 -0.31
CA THR A 46 1.66 -7.49 0.47
C THR A 46 0.73 -6.34 0.79
N ILE A 47 1.26 -5.21 1.27
CA ILE A 47 0.46 -4.01 1.57
C ILE A 47 -0.24 -3.51 0.32
N HIS A 48 0.45 -3.48 -0.82
CA HIS A 48 -0.15 -3.10 -2.08
C HIS A 48 -1.34 -3.98 -2.45
N HIS A 49 -1.13 -5.30 -2.50
CA HIS A 49 -2.20 -6.23 -2.87
C HIS A 49 -3.39 -6.16 -1.92
N THR A 50 -3.14 -6.11 -0.60
CA THR A 50 -4.23 -6.04 0.39
C THR A 50 -5.05 -4.75 0.27
N ILE A 51 -4.41 -3.60 0.00
CA ILE A 51 -5.13 -2.34 -0.23
C ILE A 51 -5.98 -2.43 -1.50
N ILE A 52 -5.40 -2.95 -2.59
CA ILE A 52 -6.12 -3.12 -3.87
C ILE A 52 -7.31 -4.07 -3.69
N ASP A 53 -7.14 -5.19 -3.00
CA ASP A 53 -8.21 -6.14 -2.73
C ASP A 53 -9.31 -5.54 -1.86
N ALA A 54 -8.94 -4.77 -0.83
CA ALA A 54 -9.90 -4.07 0.01
C ALA A 54 -10.72 -3.06 -0.80
N ILE A 55 -10.08 -2.28 -1.67
CA ILE A 55 -10.76 -1.35 -2.59
C ILE A 55 -11.70 -2.11 -3.52
N LEU A 56 -11.20 -3.17 -4.18
CA LEU A 56 -12.00 -3.97 -5.10
C LEU A 56 -13.20 -4.57 -4.38
N SER A 57 -13.08 -5.00 -3.12
CA SER A 57 -14.19 -5.58 -2.36
C SER A 57 -15.38 -4.63 -2.15
N GLU A 58 -15.13 -3.32 -2.19
CA GLU A 58 -16.15 -2.27 -2.02
C GLU A 58 -16.82 -1.88 -3.35
N LEU A 59 -16.23 -2.28 -4.48
CA LEU A 59 -16.71 -1.93 -5.81
C LEU A 59 -17.56 -3.05 -6.42
N ASN A 60 -18.58 -2.66 -7.20
CA ASN A 60 -19.30 -3.63 -8.04
C ASN A 60 -18.45 -4.07 -9.24
N THR A 61 -18.90 -5.07 -10.00
CA THR A 61 -18.15 -5.67 -11.11
C THR A 61 -17.75 -4.66 -12.20
N GLU A 62 -18.59 -3.67 -12.49
CA GLU A 62 -18.29 -2.64 -13.50
C GLU A 62 -17.25 -1.64 -12.97
N ASP A 63 -17.44 -1.19 -11.74
CA ASP A 63 -16.54 -0.26 -11.06
C ASP A 63 -15.15 -0.87 -10.81
N LYS A 64 -15.06 -2.18 -10.55
CA LYS A 64 -13.79 -2.92 -10.50
C LYS A 64 -13.00 -2.81 -11.80
N LYS A 65 -13.66 -2.99 -12.96
CA LYS A 65 -12.99 -2.88 -14.27
C LYS A 65 -12.51 -1.47 -14.52
N ASN A 66 -13.34 -0.47 -14.21
CA ASN A 66 -12.98 0.94 -14.34
C ASN A 66 -11.79 1.29 -13.45
N PHE A 67 -11.81 0.86 -12.18
CA PHE A 67 -10.71 1.07 -11.25
C PHE A 67 -9.40 0.45 -11.76
N LEU A 68 -9.42 -0.81 -12.20
CA LEU A 68 -8.23 -1.48 -12.73
C LEU A 68 -7.69 -0.79 -13.99
N HIS A 69 -8.57 -0.26 -14.85
CA HIS A 69 -8.16 0.52 -16.01
C HIS A 69 -7.48 1.82 -15.59
N ILE A 70 -8.07 2.59 -14.67
CA ILE A 70 -7.48 3.83 -14.16
C ILE A 70 -6.14 3.55 -13.46
N LEU A 71 -6.07 2.48 -12.66
CA LEU A 71 -4.85 2.05 -12.00
C LEU A 71 -3.73 1.74 -13.00
N SER A 72 -4.05 1.12 -14.14
CA SER A 72 -3.09 0.82 -15.21
C SER A 72 -2.56 2.06 -15.93
N CYS A 73 -3.27 3.20 -15.84
CA CYS A 73 -2.83 4.47 -16.41
C CYS A 73 -1.94 5.29 -15.45
N GLU A 74 -1.69 4.79 -14.23
CA GLU A 74 -0.84 5.41 -13.20
C GLU A 74 -1.24 6.86 -12.81
N ASP A 75 -2.47 7.29 -13.11
CA ASP A 75 -2.95 8.61 -12.71
C ASP A 75 -3.52 8.58 -11.29
N HIS A 76 -2.69 8.96 -10.32
CA HIS A 76 -3.04 8.97 -8.90
C HIS A 76 -4.25 9.87 -8.59
N ASN A 77 -4.43 10.99 -9.29
CA ASN A 77 -5.53 11.91 -9.01
C ASN A 77 -6.87 11.32 -9.50
N ASP A 78 -6.85 10.69 -10.67
CA ASP A 78 -8.03 10.03 -11.21
C ASP A 78 -8.46 8.83 -10.37
N ILE A 79 -7.51 8.08 -9.78
CA ILE A 79 -7.81 7.01 -8.83
C ILE A 79 -8.60 7.56 -7.64
N TRP A 80 -8.09 8.63 -6.99
CA TRP A 80 -8.77 9.22 -5.84
C TRP A 80 -10.14 9.78 -6.18
N ARG A 81 -10.26 10.46 -7.33
CA ARG A 81 -11.55 11.00 -7.78
C ARG A 81 -12.56 9.89 -8.02
N PHE A 82 -12.16 8.82 -8.69
CA PHE A 82 -13.04 7.67 -8.93
C PHE A 82 -13.48 7.04 -7.61
N LEU A 83 -12.53 6.75 -6.71
CA LEU A 83 -12.83 6.09 -5.45
C LEU A 83 -13.70 6.93 -4.52
N ASN A 84 -13.46 8.23 -4.39
CA ASN A 84 -14.29 9.12 -3.57
C ASN A 84 -15.74 9.24 -4.08
N THR A 85 -15.99 8.97 -5.36
CA THR A 85 -17.36 8.97 -5.91
C THR A 85 -18.11 7.65 -5.66
N LYS A 86 -17.39 6.57 -5.34
CA LYS A 86 -17.93 5.21 -5.25
C LYS A 86 -17.92 4.64 -3.84
N VAL A 87 -16.93 5.03 -3.04
CA VAL A 87 -16.69 4.50 -1.71
C VAL A 87 -16.57 5.66 -0.73
N ASP A 88 -17.51 5.72 0.21
CA ASP A 88 -17.48 6.69 1.28
C ASP A 88 -16.27 6.47 2.20
N SER A 89 -15.60 7.56 2.57
CA SER A 89 -14.46 7.55 3.49
C SER A 89 -13.33 6.57 3.07
N ILE A 90 -13.09 6.46 1.76
CA ILE A 90 -12.09 5.51 1.24
C ILE A 90 -10.68 5.73 1.79
N GLU A 91 -10.28 6.98 2.03
CA GLU A 91 -9.00 7.31 2.66
C GLU A 91 -8.83 6.63 4.02
N GLU A 92 -9.86 6.71 4.86
CA GLU A 92 -9.85 6.10 6.20
C GLU A 92 -9.85 4.58 6.13
N LYS A 93 -10.55 4.00 5.14
CA LYS A 93 -10.50 2.55 4.88
C LYS A 93 -9.10 2.10 4.50
N ILE A 94 -8.44 2.79 3.56
CA ILE A 94 -7.08 2.46 3.13
C ILE A 94 -6.11 2.59 4.31
N LYS A 95 -6.19 3.68 5.08
CA LYS A 95 -5.38 3.87 6.30
C LYS A 95 -5.58 2.72 7.28
N LYS A 96 -6.83 2.34 7.55
CA LYS A 96 -7.14 1.28 8.49
C LYS A 96 -6.57 -0.06 8.03
N VAL A 97 -6.80 -0.44 6.78
CA VAL A 97 -6.28 -1.68 6.20
C VAL A 97 -4.75 -1.72 6.26
N ALA A 98 -4.08 -0.62 5.88
CA ALA A 98 -2.63 -0.52 5.96
C ALA A 98 -2.11 -0.59 7.40
N GLN A 99 -2.80 0.04 8.35
CA GLN A 99 -2.44 0.00 9.78
C GLN A 99 -2.62 -1.39 10.38
N ASP A 100 -3.73 -2.06 10.07
CA ASP A 100 -4.03 -3.40 10.58
C ASP A 100 -3.00 -4.41 10.03
N LEU A 101 -2.74 -4.38 8.72
CA LEU A 101 -1.71 -5.23 8.11
C LEU A 101 -0.31 -4.91 8.63
N LYS A 102 0.03 -3.63 8.82
CA LYS A 102 1.30 -3.21 9.44
C LYS A 102 1.46 -3.83 10.83
N LYS A 103 0.41 -3.87 11.65
CA LYS A 103 0.46 -4.49 12.99
C LYS A 103 0.66 -6.00 12.90
N GLU A 104 -0.04 -6.67 11.99
CA GLU A 104 0.13 -8.11 11.76
C GLU A 104 1.58 -8.43 11.36
N LEU A 105 2.10 -7.76 10.33
CA LEU A 105 3.48 -7.94 9.88
C LEU A 105 4.49 -7.63 11.00
N HIS A 106 4.20 -6.63 11.84
CA HIS A 106 5.06 -6.28 12.97
C HIS A 106 5.14 -7.39 14.02
N GLU A 107 4.00 -7.97 14.39
CA GLU A 107 3.94 -9.09 15.34
C GLU A 107 4.59 -10.36 14.76
N ASP A 108 4.44 -10.61 13.45
CA ASP A 108 5.11 -11.72 12.77
C ASP A 108 6.64 -11.57 12.82
N ILE A 109 7.16 -10.37 12.50
CA ILE A 109 8.59 -10.04 12.55
C ILE A 109 9.13 -10.18 13.98
N LYS A 110 8.39 -9.70 14.97
CA LYS A 110 8.77 -9.78 16.38
C LYS A 110 8.79 -11.23 16.88
N THR A 111 7.89 -12.06 16.39
CA THR A 111 7.86 -13.49 16.72
C THR A 111 9.02 -14.23 16.08
N ALA A 112 9.42 -13.86 14.85
CA ALA A 112 10.58 -14.41 14.17
C ALA A 112 11.93 -14.09 14.85
N LYS A 113 11.97 -13.06 15.71
CA LYS A 113 13.15 -12.69 16.52
C LYS A 113 13.36 -13.57 17.76
N LYS A 114 12.38 -14.38 18.16
CA LYS A 114 12.48 -15.34 19.28
C LYS A 114 12.98 -16.70 18.84
#